data_AF-A0A371D5J7-F1
#
_entry.id   AF-A0A371D5J7-F1
#
_cell.length_a   1.000
_cell.length_b   1.000
_cell.length_c   1.000
_cell.angle_alpha   90.00
_cell.angle_beta   90.00
_cell.angle_gamma   90.00
#
_symmetry.space_group_name_H-M   'P 1'
#
loop_
_entity.id
_entity.type
_entity.pdbx_description
1 polymer ?
#
loop_
_entity_poly.entity_id
_entity_poly.type
_entity_poly.pdbx_seq_one_letter_code
_entity_poly.pdbx_strand_id
1 'polypeptide(L)'
;PHLQQQLRERIVHWRYNDHISVADIAQLAGCGTTAVYDVLQRFRETGDVQPGVSPGRPRTLSGEDVAFISTLIEDNPVVYLDEIQEELEETRDI
;
A
#
# COMPACT_ATOMS: atom_id res chain seq x y z
N PRO A 1 8.60 11.83 -4.55
CA PRO A 1 9.98 11.49 -4.99
C PRO A 1 10.43 10.13 -4.45
N HIS A 2 10.68 9.15 -5.32
CA HIS A 2 11.23 7.86 -4.92
C HIS A 2 12.70 8.03 -4.58
N LEU A 3 13.00 8.23 -3.29
CA LEU A 3 14.38 8.17 -2.80
C LEU A 3 14.88 6.74 -3.00
N GLN A 4 15.99 6.56 -3.72
CA GLN A 4 16.61 5.24 -3.91
C GLN A 4 16.97 4.66 -2.53
N GLN A 5 16.79 3.34 -2.36
CA GLN A 5 16.99 2.65 -1.07
C GLN A 5 18.33 3.00 -0.42
N GLN A 6 19.41 2.96 -1.19
CA GLN A 6 20.77 3.28 -0.73
C GLN A 6 20.87 4.67 -0.09
N LEU A 7 20.12 5.65 -0.61
CA LEU A 7 20.11 7.00 -0.07
C LEU A 7 19.36 7.07 1.27
N ARG A 8 18.31 6.26 1.46
CA ARG A 8 17.60 6.17 2.74
C ARG A 8 18.46 5.51 3.82
N GLU A 9 19.17 4.43 3.47
CA GLU A 9 20.13 3.77 4.37
C GLU A 9 21.24 4.75 4.79
N ARG A 10 21.73 5.56 3.84
CA ARG A 10 22.74 6.57 4.11
C ARG A 10 22.23 7.70 5.02
N ILE A 11 20.98 8.13 4.85
CA ILE A 11 20.32 9.08 5.76
C ILE A 11 20.30 8.55 7.20
N VAL A 12 19.97 7.27 7.38
CA VAL A 12 19.97 6.63 8.71
C VAL A 12 21.38 6.58 9.29
N HIS A 13 22.38 6.17 8.49
CA HIS A 13 23.78 6.15 8.91
C HIS A 13 24.25 7.55 9.37
N TRP A 14 24.02 8.58 8.55
CA TRP A 14 24.41 9.95 8.89
C TRP A 14 23.78 10.44 10.18
N ARG A 15 22.54 10.01 10.48
CA ARG A 15 21.86 10.43 11.69
C ARG A 15 22.33 9.70 12.94
N TYR A 16 22.48 8.38 12.87
CA TYR A 16 22.73 7.53 14.04
C TYR A 16 24.21 7.26 14.29
N ASN A 17 25.04 7.19 13.25
CA ASN A 17 26.47 6.92 13.38
C ASN A 17 27.29 8.21 13.36
N ASP A 18 26.99 9.12 12.44
CA ASP A 18 27.76 10.36 12.24
C ASP A 18 27.19 11.56 13.00
N HIS A 19 26.03 11.40 13.65
CA HIS A 19 25.33 12.42 14.46
C HIS A 19 25.06 13.76 13.74
N ILE A 20 24.88 13.72 12.42
CA ILE A 20 24.63 14.89 11.58
C ILE A 20 23.22 15.44 11.83
N SER A 21 23.05 16.75 11.68
CA SER A 21 21.75 17.41 11.80
C SER A 21 20.83 17.08 10.61
N VAL A 22 19.51 17.13 10.82
CA VAL A 22 18.54 16.83 9.75
C VAL A 22 18.61 17.85 8.61
N ALA A 23 18.94 19.11 8.91
CA ALA A 23 19.10 20.15 7.90
C ALA A 23 20.30 19.87 6.98
N ASP A 24 21.43 19.48 7.57
CA ASP A 24 22.64 19.14 6.80
C ASP A 24 22.45 17.84 6.01
N ILE A 25 21.77 16.85 6.60
CA ILE A 25 21.40 15.60 5.90
C ILE A 25 20.52 15.91 4.68
N ALA A 26 19.53 16.80 4.81
CA ALA A 26 18.66 17.20 3.72
C ALA A 26 19.45 17.87 2.58
N GLN A 27 20.40 18.74 2.94
CA GLN A 27 21.30 19.38 1.98
C GLN A 27 22.22 18.36 1.28
N LEU A 28 22.82 17.43 2.03
CA LEU A 28 23.70 16.38 1.51
C LEU A 28 22.95 15.38 0.61
N ALA A 29 21.71 15.04 0.98
CA ALA A 29 20.86 14.12 0.23
C ALA A 29 20.14 14.79 -0.95
N GLY A 30 20.18 16.12 -1.06
CA GLY A 30 19.45 16.87 -2.08
C GLY A 30 17.93 16.70 -1.99
N CYS A 31 17.39 16.49 -0.78
CA CYS A 31 15.96 16.27 -0.56
C CYS A 31 15.41 17.21 0.52
N GLY A 32 14.08 17.31 0.62
CA GLY A 32 13.44 18.13 1.65
C GLY A 32 13.62 17.52 3.06
N THR A 33 13.67 18.38 4.08
CA THR A 33 13.77 17.94 5.49
C THR A 33 12.63 17.00 5.89
N THR A 34 11.41 17.21 5.38
CA THR A 34 10.27 16.31 5.57
C THR A 34 10.59 14.88 5.12
N ALA A 35 11.21 14.70 3.96
CA ALA A 35 11.57 13.38 3.46
C ALA A 35 12.62 12.69 4.35
N VAL A 36 13.53 13.45 4.94
CA VAL A 36 14.49 12.94 5.92
C VAL A 36 13.77 12.50 7.20
N TYR A 37 12.86 13.31 7.73
CA TYR A 37 12.05 12.94 8.89
C TYR A 37 11.20 11.69 8.64
N ASP A 38 10.56 11.57 7.47
CA ASP A 38 9.76 10.40 7.11
C ASP A 38 10.60 9.11 7.08
N VAL A 39 11.83 9.19 6.56
CA VAL A 39 12.76 8.05 6.53
C VAL A 39 13.20 7.67 7.95
N LEU A 40 13.58 8.65 8.77
CA LEU A 40 14.04 8.41 10.15
C LEU A 40 12.91 7.89 11.04
N GLN A 41 11.70 8.43 10.88
CA GLN A 41 10.51 7.96 11.60
C GLN A 41 10.21 6.51 11.23
N ARG A 42 10.19 6.20 9.93
CA ARG A 42 9.95 4.83 9.47
C ARG A 42 11.00 3.85 10.00
N PHE A 43 12.28 4.22 9.96
CA PHE A 43 13.35 3.39 10.50
C PHE A 43 13.19 3.16 12.01
N ARG A 44 12.74 4.17 12.76
CA ARG A 44 12.47 4.04 14.19
C ARG A 44 11.29 3.10 14.49
N GLU A 45 10.23 3.19 13.70
CA GLU A 45 8.99 2.42 13.92
C GLU A 45 9.09 0.97 13.45
N THR A 46 9.80 0.72 12.34
CA THR A 46 9.80 -0.58 11.66
C THR A 46 11.17 -1.25 11.62
N GLY A 47 12.26 -0.52 11.88
CA GLY A 47 13.63 -0.99 11.66
C GLY A 47 14.06 -1.01 10.19
N ASP A 48 13.15 -0.69 9.26
CA ASP A 48 13.40 -0.68 7.82
C ASP A 48 13.29 0.74 7.25
N VAL A 49 14.11 1.04 6.26
CA VAL A 49 14.05 2.28 5.47
C VAL A 49 13.11 2.18 4.28
N GLN A 50 12.74 0.96 3.88
CA GLN A 50 11.82 0.73 2.78
C GLN A 50 10.39 1.05 3.22
N PRO A 51 9.64 1.83 2.41
CA PRO A 51 8.20 1.91 2.60
C PRO A 51 7.64 0.51 2.40
N GLY A 52 6.87 0.03 3.38
CA GLY A 52 6.14 -1.22 3.25
C GLY A 52 5.24 -1.19 2.00
N VAL A 53 4.99 -2.37 1.44
CA VAL A 53 3.99 -2.52 0.39
C VAL A 53 2.65 -2.13 1.01
N SER A 54 2.01 -1.08 0.50
CA SER A 54 0.63 -0.76 0.91
C SER A 54 -0.24 -1.93 0.44
N PRO A 55 -0.82 -2.75 1.34
CA PRO A 55 -1.75 -3.74 0.90
C PRO A 55 -2.93 -3.01 0.25
N GLY A 56 -3.38 -3.50 -0.90
CA GLY A 56 -4.64 -3.04 -1.48
C GLY A 56 -5.80 -3.34 -0.53
N ARG A 57 -6.98 -2.80 -0.83
CA ARG A 57 -8.20 -3.18 -0.09
C ARG A 57 -8.44 -4.69 -0.27
N PRO A 58 -8.74 -5.45 0.81
CA PRO A 58 -9.10 -6.85 0.67
C PRO A 58 -10.32 -7.01 -0.25
N ARG A 59 -10.34 -8.11 -1.02
CA ARG A 59 -11.43 -8.41 -1.94
C ARG A 59 -12.71 -8.72 -1.16
N THR A 60 -13.82 -8.11 -1.56
CA THR A 60 -15.16 -8.42 -1.00
C THR A 60 -15.78 -9.66 -1.64
N LEU A 61 -15.43 -9.95 -2.88
CA LEU A 61 -15.84 -11.16 -3.59
C LEU A 61 -14.76 -12.24 -3.48
N SER A 62 -15.17 -13.43 -3.09
CA SER A 62 -14.39 -14.66 -3.15
C SER A 62 -14.31 -15.17 -4.60
N GLY A 63 -13.49 -16.20 -4.82
CA GLY A 63 -13.40 -16.84 -6.13
C GLY A 63 -14.72 -17.53 -6.54
N GLU A 64 -15.45 -18.07 -5.57
CA GLU A 64 -16.74 -18.74 -5.78
C GLU A 64 -17.81 -17.75 -6.23
N ASP A 65 -17.84 -16.57 -5.62
CA ASP A 65 -18.78 -15.49 -6.01
C ASP A 65 -18.54 -15.04 -7.45
N VAL A 66 -17.27 -14.90 -7.85
CA VAL A 66 -16.93 -14.49 -9.21
C VAL A 66 -17.36 -15.55 -10.22
N ALA A 67 -17.21 -16.85 -9.88
CA ALA A 67 -17.67 -17.93 -10.73
C ALA A 67 -19.20 -17.92 -10.86
N PHE A 68 -19.93 -17.74 -9.75
CA PHE A 68 -21.40 -17.64 -9.74
C PHE A 68 -21.91 -16.45 -10.56
N ILE A 69 -21.33 -15.26 -10.38
CA ILE A 69 -21.70 -14.07 -11.15
C ILE A 69 -21.44 -14.31 -12.65
N SER A 70 -20.36 -14.99 -13.00
CA SER A 70 -20.04 -15.30 -14.40
C SER A 70 -21.09 -16.22 -15.02
N THR A 71 -21.51 -17.28 -14.31
CA THR A 71 -22.57 -18.18 -14.80
C THR A 71 -23.92 -17.46 -14.92
N LEU A 72 -24.24 -16.58 -13.96
CA LEU A 72 -25.49 -15.82 -13.97
C LEU A 72 -25.59 -14.86 -15.16
N ILE A 73 -24.47 -14.19 -15.51
CA ILE A 73 -24.39 -13.32 -16.69
C ILE A 73 -24.43 -14.14 -17.99
N GLU A 74 -23.81 -15.33 -18.02
CA GLU A 74 -23.86 -16.23 -19.18
C GLU A 74 -25.28 -16.73 -19.46
N ASP A 75 -26.04 -17.07 -18.41
CA ASP A 75 -27.42 -17.56 -18.51
C ASP A 75 -28.42 -16.43 -18.82
N ASN A 76 -28.19 -15.22 -18.29
CA ASN A 76 -29.00 -14.04 -18.59
C ASN A 76 -28.13 -12.78 -18.79
N PRO A 77 -27.74 -12.44 -20.03
CA PRO A 77 -26.86 -11.31 -20.31
C PRO A 77 -27.53 -9.93 -20.15
N VAL A 78 -28.83 -9.88 -19.83
CA VAL A 78 -29.59 -8.63 -19.63
C VAL A 78 -29.83 -8.35 -18.14
N VAL A 79 -29.28 -9.19 -17.26
CA VAL A 79 -29.41 -9.04 -15.80
C VAL A 79 -28.81 -7.71 -15.32
N TYR A 80 -29.53 -7.04 -14.43
CA TYR A 80 -29.09 -5.79 -13.83
C TYR A 80 -28.18 -6.05 -12.63
N LEU A 81 -27.38 -5.04 -12.26
CA LEU A 81 -26.40 -5.17 -11.19
C LEU A 81 -27.05 -5.47 -9.83
N ASP A 82 -28.19 -4.85 -9.54
CA ASP A 82 -28.97 -5.07 -8.33
C ASP A 82 -29.54 -6.47 -8.25
N GLU A 83 -29.99 -7.05 -9.37
CA GLU A 83 -30.45 -8.44 -9.44
C GLU A 83 -29.28 -9.42 -9.17
N ILE A 84 -28.09 -9.13 -9.70
CA ILE A 84 -26.87 -9.93 -9.39
C ILE A 84 -26.56 -9.85 -7.89
N GLN A 85 -26.74 -8.69 -7.27
CA GLN A 85 -26.46 -8.49 -5.86
C GLN A 85 -27.46 -9.26 -4.98
N GLU A 86 -28.75 -9.19 -5.30
CA GLU A 86 -29.82 -9.92 -4.60
C GLU A 86 -29.60 -11.44 -4.67
N GLU A 87 -29.35 -11.98 -5.86
CA GLU A 87 -29.06 -13.41 -6.06
C GLU A 87 -27.78 -13.86 -5.34
N LEU A 88 -26.76 -13.00 -5.28
CA LEU A 88 -25.52 -13.30 -4.57
C LEU A 88 -25.72 -13.25 -3.05
N GLU A 89 -26.54 -12.34 -2.53
CA GLU A 89 -26.90 -12.26 -1.11
C GLU A 89 -27.71 -13.49 -0.69
N GLU A 90 -28.72 -13.88 -1.47
CA GLU A 90 -29.51 -15.10 -1.25
C GLU A 90 -28.62 -16.36 -1.25
N THR A 91 -27.72 -16.48 -2.23
CA THR A 91 -26.81 -17.63 -2.35
C THR A 91 -25.81 -17.72 -1.18
N ARG A 92 -25.43 -16.58 -0.61
CA ARG A 92 -24.53 -16.51 0.53
C ARG A 92 -25.22 -16.73 1.88
N ASP A 93 -26.55 -16.81 1.91
CA ASP A 93 -27.38 -16.89 3.12
C ASP A 93 -27.09 -15.73 4.10
N ILE A 94 -26.96 -14.51 3.55
CA ILE A 94 -26.68 -13.26 4.28
C ILE A 94 -27.93 -12.39 4.34
#